data_AF-A0A7J4T1H9-F1
#
_entry.id   AF-A0A7J4T1H9-F1
#
_cell.length_a   1.000
_cell.length_b   1.000
_cell.length_c   1.000
_cell.angle_alpha   90.00
_cell.angle_beta   90.00
_cell.angle_gamma   90.00
#
_symmetry.space_group_name_H-M   'P 1'
#
loop_
_entity.id
_entity.type
_entity.pdbx_description
1 polymer ?
#
loop_
_entity_poly.entity_id
_entity_poly.type
_entity_poly.pdbx_seq_one_letter_code
_entity_poly.pdbx_strand_id
1 'polypeptide(L)'
;NRHVPGGRQRRKVYSLTTQGKIRGKLVVENVLSTIIEFDGEPTSINDIPKNNRRILEILSHIDRNLRYHTEPVITSIAKPSGKASLDAQSSEELMKRMFARAWEDGKITNDEHQLITEVVDFLGMHPERVRRLSEEARTAIDIPPPEEIYLEMLRQALVDEQIIEEENALLETFRVAYGIDGEMHNNLLEKALLEPMYPEHILTYYSALETAMDDGIITGDEDAMLTTLRKSLDITDGEHANLLAKIRDSIK
;
A
#
# COMPACT_ATOMS: atom_id res chain seq x y z
N ASN A 1 -2.85 21.88 19.81
CA ASN A 1 -4.26 21.51 20.07
C ASN A 1 -5.08 22.73 20.40
N ARG A 2 -5.82 23.26 19.41
CA ARG A 2 -6.73 24.40 19.61
C ARG A 2 -8.11 23.86 19.97
N HIS A 3 -8.63 24.23 21.13
CA HIS A 3 -9.95 23.81 21.60
C HIS A 3 -11.04 24.60 20.84
N VAL A 4 -12.04 23.91 20.30
CA VAL A 4 -13.22 24.52 19.68
C VAL A 4 -14.34 24.53 20.72
N PRO A 5 -14.87 25.69 21.13
CA PRO A 5 -15.94 25.74 22.13
C PRO A 5 -17.22 25.10 21.59
N GLY A 6 -17.88 24.26 22.40
CA GLY A 6 -19.24 23.76 22.14
C GLY A 6 -19.36 22.33 21.58
N GLY A 7 -18.26 21.61 21.34
CA GLY A 7 -18.31 20.21 20.92
C GLY A 7 -18.16 19.23 22.10
N ARG A 8 -19.15 18.36 22.36
CA ARG A 8 -19.06 17.24 23.32
C ARG A 8 -17.95 16.22 23.00
N GLN A 9 -17.27 16.34 21.86
CA GLN A 9 -16.29 15.40 21.36
C GLN A 9 -14.96 16.11 21.06
N ARG A 10 -13.84 15.52 21.49
CA ARG A 10 -12.49 16.02 21.19
C ARG A 10 -12.23 15.90 19.68
N ARG A 11 -12.42 17.00 18.94
CA ARG A 11 -12.05 17.09 17.52
C ARG A 11 -10.57 17.41 17.38
N LYS A 12 -9.81 16.55 16.69
CA LYS A 12 -8.44 16.88 16.26
C LYS A 12 -8.58 17.89 15.11
N VAL A 13 -8.20 19.14 15.37
CA VAL A 13 -8.15 20.18 14.34
C VAL A 13 -6.75 20.16 13.75
N TYR A 14 -6.66 19.69 12.51
CA TYR A 14 -5.43 19.75 11.73
C TYR A 14 -5.30 21.15 11.11
N SER A 15 -4.12 21.72 11.22
CA SER A 15 -3.78 22.99 10.57
C SER A 15 -2.48 22.80 9.81
N LEU A 16 -2.35 23.44 8.65
CA LEU A 16 -1.09 23.45 7.92
C LEU A 16 0.04 23.94 8.84
N THR A 17 1.16 23.20 8.81
CA THR A 17 2.42 23.63 9.41
C THR A 17 2.90 24.92 8.75
N THR A 18 3.85 25.62 9.36
CA THR A 18 4.45 26.83 8.76
C THR A 18 4.98 26.54 7.35
N GLN A 19 5.65 25.40 7.17
CA GLN A 19 6.12 24.93 5.86
C GLN A 19 4.96 24.62 4.91
N GLY A 20 3.89 23.97 5.39
CA GLY A 20 2.69 23.70 4.59
C GLY A 20 1.99 24.98 4.11
N LYS A 21 1.96 26.03 4.93
CA LYS A 21 1.43 27.35 4.53
C LYS A 21 2.29 28.01 3.46
N ILE A 22 3.62 27.92 3.57
CA ILE A 22 4.56 28.47 2.58
C ILE A 22 4.37 27.75 1.23
N ARG A 23 4.35 26.42 1.23
CA ARG A 23 4.12 25.62 0.02
C ARG A 23 2.75 25.89 -0.60
N GLY A 24 1.70 25.98 0.23
CA GLY A 24 0.34 26.29 -0.24
C GLY A 24 0.25 27.67 -0.90
N LYS A 25 0.94 28.68 -0.35
CA LYS A 25 1.04 30.00 -0.98
C LYS A 25 1.72 29.93 -2.34
N LEU A 26 2.83 29.19 -2.44
CA LEU A 26 3.58 29.03 -3.68
C LEU A 26 2.72 28.39 -4.78
N VAL A 27 1.89 27.39 -4.44
CA VAL A 27 0.93 26.80 -5.39
C VAL A 27 -0.07 27.84 -5.90
N VAL A 28 -0.64 28.65 -5.01
CA VAL A 28 -1.59 29.70 -5.39
C VAL A 28 -0.92 30.77 -6.27
N GLU A 29 0.30 31.19 -5.92
CA GLU A 29 1.09 32.14 -6.69
C GLU A 29 1.39 31.61 -8.10
N ASN A 30 1.81 30.35 -8.20
CA ASN A 30 2.06 29.71 -9.49
C ASN A 30 0.80 29.67 -10.35
N VAL A 31 -0.33 29.23 -9.80
CA VAL A 31 -1.61 29.18 -10.52
C VAL A 31 -2.00 30.59 -11.00
N LEU A 32 -1.96 31.58 -10.12
CA LEU A 32 -2.33 32.96 -10.46
C LEU A 32 -1.39 33.63 -11.46
N SER A 33 -0.12 33.21 -11.54
CA SER A 33 0.86 33.72 -12.50
C SER A 33 0.75 33.14 -13.91
N THR A 34 -0.13 32.14 -14.11
CA THR A 34 -0.30 31.49 -15.41
C THR A 34 -0.86 32.48 -16.43
N ILE A 35 -0.27 32.53 -17.61
CA ILE A 35 -0.72 33.36 -18.72
C ILE A 35 -1.85 32.63 -19.45
N ILE A 36 -2.96 33.32 -19.66
CA ILE A 36 -4.14 32.84 -20.37
C ILE A 36 -4.53 33.83 -21.49
N GLU A 37 -5.29 33.38 -22.47
CA GLU A 37 -5.90 34.21 -23.50
C GLU A 37 -7.25 34.73 -22.98
N PHE A 38 -7.32 36.03 -22.63
CA PHE A 38 -8.51 36.70 -22.15
C PHE A 38 -8.90 37.77 -23.18
N ASP A 39 -10.10 37.66 -23.77
CA ASP A 39 -10.57 38.54 -24.85
C ASP A 39 -9.58 38.67 -26.03
N GLY A 40 -8.80 37.61 -26.30
CA GLY A 40 -7.81 37.54 -27.39
C GLY A 40 -6.42 38.07 -27.04
N GLU A 41 -6.21 38.57 -25.82
CA GLU A 41 -4.92 39.10 -25.35
C GLU A 41 -4.31 38.20 -24.26
N PRO A 42 -2.97 38.01 -24.26
CA PRO A 42 -2.28 37.25 -23.22
C PRO A 42 -2.32 38.02 -21.90
N THR A 43 -3.08 37.51 -20.95
CA THR A 43 -3.34 38.12 -19.64
C THR A 43 -3.07 37.11 -18.53
N SER A 44 -2.52 37.58 -17.40
CA SER A 44 -2.32 36.71 -16.23
C SER A 44 -3.64 36.44 -15.51
N ILE A 45 -3.83 35.23 -14.94
CA ILE A 45 -5.03 34.90 -14.15
C ILE A 45 -5.23 35.89 -12.99
N ASN A 46 -4.14 36.39 -12.41
CA ASN A 46 -4.22 37.37 -11.32
C ASN A 46 -4.85 38.71 -11.72
N ASP A 47 -4.75 39.07 -13.00
CA ASP A 47 -5.17 40.37 -13.53
C ASP A 47 -6.63 40.36 -14.03
N ILE A 48 -7.28 39.18 -14.00
CA ILE A 48 -8.71 39.06 -14.32
C ILE A 48 -9.54 39.83 -13.26
N PRO A 49 -10.52 40.66 -13.67
CA PRO A 49 -11.39 41.39 -12.76
C PRO A 49 -12.13 40.44 -11.80
N LYS A 50 -11.77 40.51 -10.51
CA LYS A 50 -12.28 39.55 -9.52
C LYS A 50 -13.74 39.76 -9.15
N ASN A 51 -14.39 40.90 -9.47
CA ASN A 51 -15.84 41.19 -9.31
C ASN A 51 -16.58 40.43 -8.16
N ASN A 52 -15.95 40.32 -6.99
CA ASN A 52 -16.42 39.53 -5.83
C ASN A 52 -16.61 38.00 -6.05
N ARG A 53 -16.11 37.47 -7.17
CA ARG A 53 -16.07 36.05 -7.54
C ARG A 53 -14.97 35.32 -6.76
N ARG A 54 -15.23 34.04 -6.45
CA ARG A 54 -14.23 33.18 -5.81
C ARG A 54 -13.18 32.73 -6.83
N ILE A 55 -11.97 32.42 -6.38
CA ILE A 55 -10.90 31.97 -7.30
C ILE A 55 -11.29 30.73 -8.10
N LEU A 56 -12.00 29.77 -7.48
CA LEU A 56 -12.51 28.57 -8.16
C LEU A 56 -13.53 28.90 -9.25
N GLU A 57 -14.32 29.95 -9.04
CA GLU A 57 -15.29 30.42 -10.04
C GLU A 57 -14.53 30.97 -11.25
N ILE A 58 -13.52 31.82 -11.05
CA ILE A 58 -12.68 32.34 -12.13
C ILE A 58 -11.98 31.21 -12.89
N LEU A 59 -11.42 30.23 -12.18
CA LEU A 59 -10.77 29.07 -12.80
C LEU A 59 -11.75 28.20 -13.60
N SER A 60 -13.02 28.15 -13.22
CA SER A 60 -14.03 27.40 -13.99
C SER A 60 -14.28 27.96 -15.39
N HIS A 61 -13.87 29.20 -15.67
CA HIS A 61 -13.97 29.84 -16.99
C HIS A 61 -12.76 29.58 -17.90
N ILE A 62 -11.72 28.90 -17.41
CA ILE A 62 -10.46 28.69 -18.15
C ILE A 62 -10.44 27.24 -18.69
N ASP A 63 -10.22 27.08 -19.99
CA ASP A 63 -10.12 25.76 -20.62
C ASP A 63 -8.69 25.19 -20.61
N ARG A 64 -8.52 23.97 -21.16
CA ARG A 64 -7.22 23.29 -21.26
C ARG A 64 -6.21 23.99 -22.17
N ASN A 65 -6.69 24.84 -23.07
CA ASN A 65 -5.86 25.61 -23.98
C ASN A 65 -5.50 26.98 -23.38
N LEU A 66 -5.77 27.19 -22.08
CA LEU A 66 -5.53 28.44 -21.37
C LEU A 66 -6.34 29.60 -21.97
N ARG A 67 -7.57 29.35 -22.43
CA ARG A 67 -8.48 30.39 -22.93
C ARG A 67 -9.60 30.66 -21.94
N TYR A 68 -9.90 31.93 -21.72
CA TYR A 68 -11.01 32.37 -20.86
C TYR A 68 -12.32 32.44 -21.66
N HIS A 69 -13.39 31.89 -21.09
CA HIS A 69 -14.73 31.88 -21.68
C HIS A 69 -15.72 32.68 -20.83
N THR A 70 -16.66 33.36 -21.47
CA THR A 70 -17.70 34.17 -20.78
C THR A 70 -18.63 33.30 -19.95
N GLU A 71 -19.00 32.13 -20.47
CA GLU A 71 -19.68 31.10 -19.71
C GLU A 71 -18.64 30.25 -18.99
N PRO A 72 -18.90 29.83 -17.75
CA PRO A 72 -18.00 28.88 -17.10
C PRO A 72 -17.91 27.67 -18.01
N VAL A 73 -16.69 27.17 -18.20
CA VAL A 73 -16.41 25.88 -18.82
C VAL A 73 -16.85 24.80 -17.83
N ILE A 74 -18.13 24.83 -17.47
CA ILE A 74 -18.83 23.73 -16.87
C ILE A 74 -18.94 22.73 -18.01
N THR A 75 -18.04 21.76 -18.02
CA THR A 75 -18.40 20.46 -18.59
C THR A 75 -19.64 20.00 -17.83
N SER A 76 -20.82 20.28 -18.39
CA SER A 76 -22.09 19.77 -17.91
C SER A 76 -22.05 18.26 -18.12
N ILE A 77 -21.72 17.51 -17.07
CA ILE A 77 -21.54 16.05 -17.09
C ILE A 77 -22.87 15.29 -17.28
N ALA A 78 -23.99 15.98 -17.50
CA ALA A 78 -25.27 15.33 -17.78
C ALA A 78 -26.07 16.04 -18.87
N LYS A 79 -25.97 15.55 -20.11
CA LYS A 79 -27.16 15.41 -20.95
C LYS A 79 -27.45 13.91 -21.12
N PRO A 80 -28.70 13.46 -20.96
CA PRO A 80 -29.11 12.06 -21.07
C PRO A 80 -29.19 11.61 -22.54
N SER A 81 -28.25 12.07 -23.37
CA SER A 81 -28.12 11.62 -24.75
C SER A 81 -26.65 11.33 -24.98
N GLY A 82 -26.32 10.03 -24.97
CA GLY A 82 -24.96 9.52 -25.11
C GLY A 82 -24.18 10.23 -26.21
N LYS A 83 -23.11 10.90 -25.78
CA LYS A 83 -21.86 11.18 -26.49
C LYS A 83 -21.04 12.08 -25.55
N ALA A 84 -20.29 11.46 -24.64
CA ALA A 84 -19.33 12.14 -23.78
C ALA A 84 -18.02 12.35 -24.55
N SER A 85 -17.50 13.57 -24.51
CA SER A 85 -16.18 13.94 -25.02
C SER A 85 -15.25 14.25 -23.83
N LEU A 86 -14.96 13.20 -23.07
CA LEU A 86 -13.66 12.85 -22.53
C LEU A 86 -13.61 11.34 -22.73
N ASP A 87 -12.61 10.84 -23.44
CA ASP A 87 -12.58 9.42 -23.82
C ASP A 87 -12.77 8.60 -22.55
N ALA A 88 -13.74 7.68 -22.54
CA ALA A 88 -13.99 6.79 -21.41
C ALA A 88 -12.68 6.14 -20.89
N GLN A 89 -11.70 5.99 -21.78
CA GLN A 89 -10.33 5.56 -21.52
C GLN A 89 -9.58 6.47 -20.53
N SER A 90 -9.64 7.81 -20.66
CA SER A 90 -8.94 8.73 -19.77
C SER A 90 -9.53 8.76 -18.35
N SER A 91 -10.86 8.66 -18.23
CA SER A 91 -11.53 8.54 -16.93
C SER A 91 -11.22 7.20 -16.25
N GLU A 92 -11.15 6.11 -17.01
CA GLU A 92 -10.76 4.80 -16.48
C GLU A 92 -9.28 4.80 -16.06
N GLU A 93 -8.40 5.43 -16.84
CA GLU A 93 -6.97 5.50 -16.51
C GLU A 93 -6.71 6.29 -15.22
N LEU A 94 -7.43 7.40 -15.01
CA LEU A 94 -7.36 8.16 -13.75
C LEU A 94 -7.80 7.28 -12.57
N MET A 95 -8.90 6.55 -12.71
CA MET A 95 -9.40 5.66 -11.67
C MET A 95 -8.47 4.49 -11.38
N LYS A 96 -7.85 3.90 -12.41
CA LYS A 96 -6.84 2.86 -12.25
C LYS A 96 -5.66 3.37 -11.44
N ARG A 97 -5.17 4.60 -11.71
CA ARG A 97 -4.09 5.22 -10.94
C ARG A 97 -4.50 5.53 -9.50
N MET A 98 -5.73 5.98 -9.28
CA MET A 98 -6.25 6.24 -7.93
C MET A 98 -6.37 4.96 -7.11
N PHE A 99 -6.91 3.88 -7.68
CA PHE A 99 -6.97 2.59 -6.99
C PHE A 99 -5.59 1.98 -6.78
N ALA A 100 -4.68 2.03 -7.76
CA ALA A 100 -3.31 1.54 -7.60
C ALA A 100 -2.57 2.27 -6.47
N ARG A 101 -2.77 3.59 -6.34
CA ARG A 101 -2.20 4.37 -5.23
C ARG A 101 -2.85 4.06 -3.89
N ALA A 102 -4.17 3.89 -3.86
CA ALA A 102 -4.90 3.59 -2.62
C ALA A 102 -4.69 2.14 -2.13
N TRP A 103 -4.15 1.27 -2.97
CA TRP A 103 -3.75 -0.10 -2.63
C TRP A 103 -2.24 -0.24 -2.40
N GLU A 104 -1.45 0.82 -2.56
CA GLU A 104 0.02 0.81 -2.44
C GLU A 104 0.49 0.33 -1.04
N ASP A 105 -0.31 0.61 -0.01
CA ASP A 105 -0.07 0.18 1.37
C ASP A 105 -0.92 -1.03 1.81
N GLY A 106 -1.62 -1.67 0.86
CA GLY A 106 -2.46 -2.83 1.09
C GLY A 106 -3.83 -2.55 1.75
N LYS A 107 -4.17 -1.28 2.03
CA LYS A 107 -5.46 -0.94 2.65
C LYS A 107 -5.97 0.45 2.23
N ILE A 108 -7.11 0.46 1.54
CA ILE A 108 -7.84 1.71 1.29
C ILE A 108 -8.42 2.25 2.61
N THR A 109 -7.98 3.42 3.04
CA THR A 109 -8.50 4.11 4.22
C THR A 109 -9.88 4.74 3.98
N ASN A 110 -10.61 5.09 5.06
CA ASN A 110 -11.92 5.75 4.92
C ASN A 110 -11.84 7.10 4.19
N ASP A 111 -10.74 7.84 4.39
CA ASP A 111 -10.52 9.13 3.74
C ASP A 111 -10.29 8.94 2.22
N GLU A 112 -9.55 7.91 1.83
CA GLU A 112 -9.34 7.53 0.42
C GLU A 112 -10.61 7.00 -0.23
N HIS A 113 -11.37 6.18 0.50
CA HIS A 113 -12.68 5.70 0.04
C HIS A 113 -13.63 6.87 -0.22
N GLN A 114 -13.64 7.87 0.66
CA GLN A 114 -14.47 9.07 0.51
C GLN A 114 -14.03 9.91 -0.70
N LEU A 115 -12.72 10.06 -0.91
CA LEU A 115 -12.17 10.77 -2.07
C LEU A 115 -12.42 10.03 -3.39
N ILE A 116 -12.31 8.70 -3.41
CA ILE A 116 -12.66 7.87 -4.57
C ILE A 116 -14.15 7.99 -4.89
N THR A 117 -15.02 7.95 -3.88
CA THR A 117 -16.48 8.09 -4.06
C THR A 117 -16.83 9.46 -4.66
N GLU A 118 -16.22 10.53 -4.16
CA GLU A 118 -16.43 11.89 -4.70
C GLU A 118 -15.97 12.00 -6.17
N VAL A 119 -14.84 11.37 -6.53
CA VAL A 119 -14.35 11.32 -7.91
C VAL A 119 -15.24 10.45 -8.82
N VAL A 120 -15.79 9.35 -8.30
CA VAL A 120 -16.74 8.49 -9.03
C VAL A 120 -18.03 9.24 -9.34
N ASP A 121 -18.58 9.95 -8.36
CA ASP A 121 -19.78 10.78 -8.51
C ASP A 121 -19.51 11.93 -9.50
N PHE A 122 -18.33 12.54 -9.41
CA PHE A 122 -17.89 13.59 -10.35
C PHE A 122 -17.76 13.08 -11.78
N LEU A 123 -17.26 11.86 -11.99
CA LEU A 123 -17.09 11.25 -13.32
C LEU A 123 -18.37 10.60 -13.85
N GLY A 124 -19.42 10.48 -13.03
CA GLY A 124 -20.69 9.84 -13.42
C GLY A 124 -20.53 8.36 -13.80
N MET A 125 -19.55 7.67 -13.22
CA MET A 125 -19.32 6.25 -13.53
C MET A 125 -20.32 5.35 -12.84
N HIS A 126 -20.74 4.30 -13.54
CA HIS A 126 -21.62 3.29 -12.96
C HIS A 126 -20.92 2.51 -11.83
N PRO A 127 -21.59 2.24 -10.69
CA PRO A 127 -21.00 1.53 -9.54
C PRO A 127 -20.32 0.20 -9.90
N GLU A 128 -20.95 -0.61 -10.76
CA GLU A 128 -20.35 -1.88 -11.22
C GLU A 128 -19.04 -1.69 -12.02
N ARG A 129 -18.91 -0.59 -12.77
CA ARG A 129 -17.68 -0.32 -13.54
C ARG A 129 -16.53 0.06 -12.62
N VAL A 130 -16.83 0.80 -11.55
CA VAL A 130 -15.87 1.17 -10.50
C VAL A 130 -15.43 -0.04 -9.70
N ARG A 131 -16.39 -0.91 -9.34
CA ARG A 131 -16.12 -2.17 -8.63
C ARG A 131 -15.13 -3.04 -9.40
N ARG A 132 -15.34 -3.21 -10.70
CA ARG A 132 -14.42 -3.95 -11.59
C ARG A 132 -13.02 -3.32 -11.64
N LEU A 133 -12.92 -1.99 -11.75
CA LEU A 133 -11.62 -1.31 -11.77
C LEU A 133 -10.87 -1.41 -10.43
N SER A 134 -11.61 -1.41 -9.32
CA SER A 134 -11.06 -1.66 -7.98
C SER A 134 -10.52 -3.08 -7.85
N GLU A 135 -11.29 -4.08 -8.30
CA GLU A 135 -10.87 -5.48 -8.33
C GLU A 135 -9.67 -5.69 -9.25
N GLU A 136 -9.66 -5.11 -10.45
CA GLU A 136 -8.50 -5.12 -11.37
C GLU A 136 -7.24 -4.52 -10.73
N ALA A 137 -7.37 -3.39 -10.03
CA ALA A 137 -6.25 -2.74 -9.34
C ALA A 137 -5.76 -3.53 -8.11
N ARG A 138 -6.69 -4.18 -7.40
CA ARG A 138 -6.36 -5.09 -6.30
C ARG A 138 -5.60 -6.31 -6.81
N THR A 139 -6.01 -6.91 -7.92
CA THR A 139 -5.31 -8.07 -8.50
C THR A 139 -3.97 -7.67 -9.13
N ALA A 140 -3.82 -6.43 -9.56
CA ALA A 140 -2.56 -5.90 -10.10
C ALA A 140 -1.50 -5.67 -9.00
N ILE A 141 -1.91 -5.56 -7.74
CA ILE A 141 -1.01 -5.48 -6.59
C ILE A 141 -1.03 -6.86 -5.95
N ASP A 142 0.06 -7.59 -6.12
CA ASP A 142 0.27 -8.92 -5.55
C ASP A 142 0.48 -8.81 -4.03
N ILE A 143 -0.56 -8.37 -3.30
CA ILE A 143 -0.62 -8.49 -1.85
C ILE A 143 -1.06 -9.93 -1.59
N PRO A 144 -0.20 -10.75 -0.96
CA PRO A 144 -0.57 -12.09 -0.57
C PRO A 144 -1.85 -12.03 0.28
N PRO A 145 -2.75 -13.03 0.16
CA PRO A 145 -3.88 -13.18 1.06
C PRO A 145 -3.46 -12.99 2.52
N PRO A 146 -4.31 -12.39 3.38
CA PRO A 146 -4.00 -12.18 4.79
C PRO A 146 -3.52 -13.45 5.51
N GLU A 147 -3.99 -14.61 5.07
CA GLU A 147 -3.61 -15.93 5.57
C GLU A 147 -2.16 -16.30 5.21
N GLU A 148 -1.67 -15.90 4.04
CA GLU A 148 -0.28 -16.09 3.62
C GLU A 148 0.66 -15.16 4.37
N ILE A 149 0.26 -13.89 4.56
CA ILE A 149 1.01 -12.95 5.40
C ILE A 149 1.08 -13.44 6.83
N TYR A 150 -0.03 -13.96 7.36
CA TYR A 150 -0.09 -14.52 8.70
C TYR A 150 0.77 -15.78 8.86
N LEU A 151 0.78 -16.65 7.85
CA LEU A 151 1.68 -17.82 7.81
C LEU A 151 3.14 -17.38 7.88
N GLU A 152 3.51 -16.33 7.15
CA GLU A 152 4.86 -15.79 7.14
C GLU A 152 5.27 -15.19 8.49
N MET A 153 4.35 -14.46 9.13
CA MET A 153 4.56 -13.96 10.49
C MET A 153 4.76 -15.11 11.50
N LEU A 154 3.99 -16.20 11.37
CA LEU A 154 4.16 -17.40 12.20
C LEU A 154 5.51 -18.07 11.96
N ARG A 155 5.94 -18.19 10.70
CA ARG A 155 7.26 -18.74 10.36
C ARG A 155 8.38 -17.94 10.97
N GLN A 156 8.33 -16.61 10.87
CA GLN A 156 9.33 -15.71 11.42
C GLN A 156 9.37 -15.80 12.96
N ALA A 157 8.22 -15.81 13.62
CA ALA A 157 8.15 -15.93 15.08
C ALA A 157 8.60 -17.30 15.60
N LEU A 158 8.56 -18.35 14.76
CA LEU A 158 9.00 -19.70 15.12
C LEU A 158 10.47 -19.97 14.80
N VAL A 159 11.22 -19.03 14.22
CA VAL A 159 12.65 -19.22 13.86
C VAL A 159 13.48 -19.58 15.09
N ASP A 160 13.22 -18.92 16.21
CA ASP A 160 13.99 -19.08 17.45
C ASP A 160 13.34 -20.07 18.44
N GLU A 161 12.32 -20.84 18.01
CA GLU A 161 11.50 -21.76 18.82
C GLU A 161 10.84 -21.13 20.07
N GLN A 162 10.93 -19.81 20.21
CA GLN A 162 10.38 -19.04 21.33
C GLN A 162 9.64 -17.82 20.80
N ILE A 163 8.31 -17.83 20.93
CA ILE A 163 7.51 -16.65 20.61
C ILE A 163 7.49 -15.75 21.85
N ILE A 164 8.12 -14.57 21.74
CA ILE A 164 8.12 -13.59 22.84
C ILE A 164 6.76 -12.90 22.98
N GLU A 165 6.50 -12.27 24.13
CA GLU A 165 5.20 -11.66 24.45
C GLU A 165 4.79 -10.58 23.43
N GLU A 166 5.76 -9.84 22.89
CA GLU A 166 5.54 -8.82 21.85
C GLU A 166 5.09 -9.44 20.51
N GLU A 167 5.66 -10.58 20.11
CA GLU A 167 5.28 -11.30 18.89
C GLU A 167 3.91 -11.94 19.03
N ASN A 168 3.60 -12.51 20.20
CA ASN A 168 2.26 -13.01 20.50
C ASN A 168 1.21 -11.89 20.44
N ALA A 169 1.51 -10.70 20.98
CA ALA A 169 0.62 -9.56 20.88
C ALA A 169 0.41 -9.12 19.42
N LEU A 170 1.48 -9.10 18.62
CA LEU A 170 1.41 -8.77 17.20
C LEU A 170 0.57 -9.79 16.41
N LEU A 171 0.85 -11.09 16.57
CA LEU A 171 0.11 -12.19 15.94
C LEU A 171 -1.37 -12.16 16.32
N GLU A 172 -1.69 -11.88 17.59
CA GLU A 172 -3.07 -11.79 18.05
C GLU A 172 -3.79 -10.58 17.46
N THR A 173 -3.14 -9.41 17.40
CA THR A 173 -3.74 -8.22 16.78
C THR A 173 -4.02 -8.43 15.29
N PHE A 174 -3.11 -9.09 14.57
CA PHE A 174 -3.28 -9.42 13.16
C PHE A 174 -4.43 -10.42 12.96
N ARG A 175 -4.45 -11.49 13.77
CA ARG A 175 -5.50 -12.51 13.76
C ARG A 175 -6.89 -11.90 13.93
N VAL A 176 -7.06 -11.02 14.92
CA VAL A 176 -8.33 -10.33 15.20
C VAL A 176 -8.69 -9.33 14.10
N ALA A 177 -7.72 -8.59 13.56
CA ALA A 177 -7.95 -7.58 12.53
C ALA A 177 -8.45 -8.18 11.21
N TYR A 178 -7.96 -9.37 10.85
CA TYR A 178 -8.29 -10.05 9.60
C TYR A 178 -9.27 -11.22 9.75
N GLY A 179 -9.75 -11.48 10.97
CA GLY A 179 -10.80 -12.49 11.22
C GLY A 179 -10.33 -13.93 11.02
N ILE A 180 -9.04 -14.21 11.24
CA ILE A 180 -8.49 -15.56 11.18
C ILE A 180 -8.99 -16.32 12.42
N ASP A 181 -9.81 -17.35 12.20
CA ASP A 181 -10.38 -18.13 13.30
C ASP A 181 -9.35 -19.07 13.94
N GLY A 182 -9.73 -19.67 15.07
CA GLY A 182 -8.83 -20.56 15.81
C GLY A 182 -8.45 -21.83 15.05
N GLU A 183 -9.35 -22.35 14.21
CA GLU A 183 -9.11 -23.55 13.40
C GLU A 183 -8.09 -23.26 12.28
N MET A 184 -8.26 -22.14 11.58
CA MET A 184 -7.35 -21.65 10.56
C MET A 184 -5.99 -21.28 11.14
N HIS A 185 -5.95 -20.62 12.31
CA HIS A 185 -4.71 -20.36 13.02
C HIS A 185 -3.94 -21.66 13.29
N ASN A 186 -4.60 -22.70 13.83
CA ASN A 186 -3.95 -23.99 14.10
C ASN A 186 -3.41 -24.64 12.83
N ASN A 187 -4.19 -24.61 11.73
CA ASN A 187 -3.76 -25.14 10.44
C ASN A 187 -2.54 -24.37 9.88
N LEU A 188 -2.49 -23.05 10.04
CA LEU A 188 -1.37 -22.23 9.59
C LEU A 188 -0.15 -22.39 10.51
N LEU A 189 -0.35 -22.58 11.81
CA LEU A 189 0.70 -22.89 12.77
C LEU A 189 1.36 -24.23 12.46
N GLU A 190 0.57 -25.25 12.14
CA GLU A 190 1.08 -26.57 11.73
C GLU A 190 1.91 -26.45 10.44
N LYS A 191 1.44 -25.67 9.45
CA LYS A 191 2.22 -25.38 8.24
C LYS A 191 3.52 -24.62 8.53
N ALA A 192 3.49 -23.64 9.44
CA ALA A 192 4.67 -22.88 9.82
C ALA A 192 5.72 -23.75 10.53
N LEU A 193 5.29 -24.75 11.31
CA LEU A 193 6.17 -25.72 11.96
C LEU A 193 6.83 -26.68 10.95
N LEU A 194 6.10 -27.07 9.88
CA LEU A 194 6.64 -27.94 8.83
C LEU A 194 7.68 -27.22 7.96
N GLU A 195 7.44 -25.95 7.62
CA GLU A 195 8.30 -25.15 6.75
C GLU A 195 8.73 -23.84 7.45
N PRO A 196 9.71 -23.88 8.38
CA PRO A 196 10.26 -22.68 8.98
C PRO A 196 11.11 -21.90 7.96
N MET A 197 10.98 -20.57 7.97
CA MET A 197 11.81 -19.71 7.12
C MET A 197 13.14 -19.45 7.82
N TYR A 198 14.18 -20.18 7.42
CA TYR A 198 15.52 -19.94 7.94
C TYR A 198 16.16 -18.71 7.27
N PRO A 199 16.93 -17.90 8.03
CA PRO A 199 17.83 -16.89 7.47
C PRO A 199 18.75 -17.48 6.39
N GLU A 200 19.14 -16.65 5.41
CA GLU A 200 19.93 -17.09 4.24
C GLU A 200 21.23 -17.85 4.60
N HIS A 201 21.92 -17.43 5.66
CA HIS A 201 23.12 -18.10 6.14
C HIS A 201 22.82 -19.50 6.72
N ILE A 202 21.73 -19.65 7.47
CA ILE A 202 21.27 -20.95 7.97
C ILE A 202 20.82 -21.83 6.82
N LEU A 203 20.11 -21.29 5.83
CA LEU A 203 19.65 -22.03 4.64
C LEU A 203 20.83 -22.56 3.82
N THR A 204 21.86 -21.73 3.63
CA THR A 204 23.09 -22.12 2.92
C THR A 204 23.77 -23.29 3.63
N TYR A 205 23.89 -23.22 4.96
CA TYR A 205 24.45 -24.30 5.75
C TYR A 205 23.57 -25.56 5.73
N TYR A 206 22.25 -25.40 5.86
CA TYR A 206 21.28 -26.49 5.85
C TYR A 206 21.37 -27.29 4.54
N SER A 207 21.43 -26.61 3.40
CA SER A 207 21.58 -27.28 2.09
C SER A 207 22.87 -28.09 1.96
N ALA A 208 23.99 -27.57 2.49
CA ALA A 208 25.26 -28.28 2.52
C ALA A 208 25.20 -29.48 3.47
N LEU A 209 24.53 -29.34 4.62
CA LEU A 209 24.34 -30.40 5.60
C LEU A 209 23.41 -31.51 5.06
N GLU A 210 22.35 -31.15 4.35
CA GLU A 210 21.44 -32.08 3.67
C GLU A 210 22.18 -32.90 2.61
N THR A 211 23.01 -32.23 1.80
CA THR A 211 23.86 -32.90 0.79
C THR A 211 24.84 -33.89 1.43
N ALA A 212 25.48 -33.52 2.54
CA ALA A 212 26.41 -34.38 3.27
C ALA A 212 25.72 -35.52 4.05
N MET A 213 24.40 -35.46 4.22
CA MET A 213 23.59 -36.46 4.91
C MET A 213 22.74 -37.31 3.95
N ASP A 214 22.87 -37.11 2.63
CA ASP A 214 22.05 -37.77 1.61
C ASP A 214 22.24 -39.30 1.61
N ASP A 215 23.45 -39.78 1.90
CA ASP A 215 23.76 -41.21 2.08
C ASP A 215 23.60 -41.71 3.54
N GLY A 216 23.17 -40.83 4.44
CA GLY A 216 22.99 -41.10 5.86
C GLY A 216 24.28 -41.14 6.69
N ILE A 217 25.45 -40.88 6.11
CA ILE A 217 26.75 -40.94 6.81
C ILE A 217 27.63 -39.75 6.41
N ILE A 218 27.81 -38.80 7.33
CA ILE A 218 28.78 -37.71 7.14
C ILE A 218 30.20 -38.28 7.21
N THR A 219 30.95 -38.14 6.12
CA THR A 219 32.36 -38.55 6.04
C THR A 219 33.30 -37.55 6.73
N GLY A 220 34.56 -37.95 6.99
CA GLY A 220 35.49 -37.13 7.77
C GLY A 220 35.91 -35.83 7.09
N ASP A 221 35.96 -35.81 5.76
CA ASP A 221 36.20 -34.63 4.93
C ASP A 221 34.96 -33.71 4.86
N GLU A 222 33.76 -34.28 4.76
CA GLU A 222 32.51 -33.51 4.84
C GLU A 222 32.33 -32.85 6.21
N ASP A 223 32.63 -33.56 7.30
CA ASP A 223 32.59 -33.00 8.66
C ASP A 223 33.56 -31.83 8.82
N ALA A 224 34.77 -31.93 8.24
CA ALA A 224 35.75 -30.85 8.25
C ALA A 224 35.29 -29.63 7.43
N MET A 225 34.66 -29.87 6.27
CA MET A 225 34.08 -28.81 5.43
C MET A 225 32.89 -28.14 6.13
N LEU A 226 31.97 -28.92 6.69
CA LEU A 226 30.82 -28.43 7.44
C LEU A 226 31.25 -27.64 8.67
N THR A 227 32.28 -28.09 9.40
CA THR A 227 32.83 -27.35 10.55
C THR A 227 33.37 -25.98 10.13
N THR A 228 34.02 -25.90 8.96
CA THR A 228 34.56 -24.65 8.43
C THR A 228 33.44 -23.72 7.98
N LEU A 229 32.45 -24.25 7.25
CA LEU A 229 31.29 -23.49 6.78
C LEU A 229 30.47 -22.97 7.96
N ARG A 230 30.26 -23.80 8.98
CA ARG A 230 29.55 -23.45 10.21
C ARG A 230 30.19 -22.26 10.92
N LYS A 231 31.52 -22.28 11.09
CA LYS A 231 32.27 -21.16 11.67
C LYS A 231 32.21 -19.89 10.81
N SER A 232 32.20 -20.05 9.49
CA SER A 232 32.11 -18.91 8.56
C SER A 232 30.74 -18.23 8.57
N LEU A 233 29.68 -18.99 8.86
CA LEU A 233 28.29 -18.52 8.85
C LEU A 233 27.78 -18.20 10.27
N ASP A 234 28.66 -18.24 11.27
CA ASP A 234 28.37 -17.98 12.69
C ASP A 234 27.25 -18.85 13.27
N ILE A 235 27.18 -20.12 12.83
CA ILE A 235 26.17 -21.07 13.28
C ILE A 235 26.65 -21.75 14.56
N THR A 236 25.80 -21.74 15.57
CA THR A 236 26.09 -22.31 16.89
C THR A 236 26.04 -23.84 16.90
N ASP A 237 26.63 -24.44 17.92
CA ASP A 237 26.55 -25.90 18.13
C ASP A 237 25.10 -26.37 18.33
N GLY A 238 24.26 -25.54 18.97
CA GLY A 238 22.84 -25.85 19.20
C GLY A 238 22.03 -25.85 17.90
N GLU A 239 22.19 -24.83 17.07
CA GLU A 239 21.52 -24.76 15.75
C GLU A 239 21.95 -25.92 14.85
N HIS A 240 23.25 -26.23 14.81
CA HIS A 240 23.75 -27.39 14.07
C HIS A 240 23.08 -28.70 14.54
N ALA A 241 23.00 -28.93 15.85
CA ALA A 241 22.40 -30.13 16.41
C ALA A 241 20.90 -30.24 16.08
N ASN A 242 20.17 -29.12 16.12
CA ASN A 242 18.76 -29.07 15.76
C ASN A 242 18.53 -29.38 14.27
N LEU A 243 19.31 -28.77 13.37
CA LEU A 243 19.22 -29.04 11.94
C LEU A 243 19.57 -30.51 11.61
N LEU A 244 20.60 -31.04 12.26
CA LEU A 244 21.02 -32.44 12.08
C LEU A 244 19.98 -33.44 12.60
N ALA A 245 19.33 -33.14 13.73
CA ALA A 245 18.22 -33.95 14.25
C ALA A 245 17.04 -33.96 13.27
N LYS A 246 16.68 -32.80 12.73
CA LYS A 246 15.59 -32.65 11.76
C LYS A 246 15.82 -33.45 10.47
N ILE A 247 17.03 -33.36 9.90
CA ILE A 247 17.40 -34.15 8.70
C ILE A 247 17.33 -35.65 9.01
N ARG A 248 17.82 -36.09 10.17
CA ARG A 248 17.74 -37.50 10.58
C ARG A 248 16.31 -38.01 10.76
N ASP A 249 15.42 -37.18 11.28
CA ASP A 249 14.01 -37.56 11.40
C ASP A 249 13.29 -37.59 10.05
N SER A 250 13.76 -36.84 9.05
CA SER A 250 13.23 -36.88 7.68
C SER A 250 13.70 -38.10 6.85
N ILE A 251 14.83 -38.72 7.22
CA ILE A 251 15.41 -39.90 6.53
C ILE A 251 14.78 -41.23 7.03
N LYS A 252 13.97 -41.20 8.10
CA LYS A 252 13.26 -42.37 8.65
C LYS A 252 11.92 -42.64 7.94
#